data_AF-A0A733J0R7-F1
#
_entry.id   AF-A0A733J0R7-F1
#
_cell.length_a   1.000
_cell.length_b   1.000
_cell.length_c   1.000
_cell.angle_alpha   90.00
_cell.angle_beta   90.00
_cell.angle_gamma   90.00
#
_symmetry.space_group_name_H-M   'P 1'
#
loop_
_entity.id
_entity.type
_entity.pdbx_description
1 polymer ?
#
loop_
_entity_poly.entity_id
_entity_poly.type
_entity_poly.pdbx_seq_one_letter_code
_entity_poly.pdbx_strand_id
1 'polypeptide(L)'
;MGTTKDWVIQVEESRREEWIRERLSSPDLEEDSEEWQLLEKDYDEYQDFLSDMAMEEYETEKWLKQHPHTEIYKIAINLLEQIKE
;
A
#
# COMPACT_ATOMS: atom_id res chain seq x y z
N MET A 1 24.60 12.71 4.59
CA MET A 1 23.44 11.80 4.51
C MET A 1 23.64 10.72 5.57
N GLY A 2 22.58 10.32 6.27
CA GLY A 2 22.71 9.39 7.40
C GLY A 2 22.79 7.95 6.91
N THR A 3 23.69 7.16 7.48
CA THR A 3 23.93 5.75 7.11
C THR A 3 22.66 4.89 7.07
N THR A 4 21.68 5.18 7.92
CA THR A 4 20.37 4.50 7.91
C THR A 4 19.55 4.79 6.66
N LYS A 5 19.56 6.05 6.16
CA LYS A 5 18.82 6.43 4.97
C LYS A 5 19.39 5.73 3.73
N ASP A 6 20.72 5.70 3.63
CA ASP A 6 21.41 5.06 2.50
C ASP A 6 21.16 3.54 2.50
N TRP A 7 21.12 2.90 3.68
CA TRP A 7 20.77 1.48 3.79
C TRP A 7 19.32 1.20 3.37
N VAL A 8 18.36 2.04 3.78
CA VAL A 8 16.95 1.86 3.38
C VAL A 8 16.81 1.97 1.86
N ILE A 9 17.45 2.95 1.23
CA ILE A 9 17.42 3.11 -0.23
C ILE A 9 17.96 1.86 -0.93
N GLN A 10 19.11 1.33 -0.48
CA GLN A 10 19.70 0.12 -1.06
C GLN A 10 18.79 -1.11 -0.93
N VAL A 11 18.10 -1.25 0.20
CA VAL A 11 17.16 -2.37 0.41
C VAL A 11 15.97 -2.27 -0.52
N GLU A 12 15.40 -1.07 -0.69
CA GLU A 12 14.28 -0.85 -1.61
C GLU A 12 14.69 -1.07 -3.07
N GLU A 13 15.86 -0.57 -3.48
CA GLU A 13 16.42 -0.83 -4.81
C GLU A 13 16.62 -2.32 -5.07
N SER A 14 17.15 -3.06 -4.08
CA SER A 14 17.36 -4.51 -4.19
C SER A 14 16.05 -5.28 -4.33
N ARG A 15 15.00 -4.87 -3.60
CA ARG A 15 13.67 -5.50 -3.66
C ARG A 15 12.99 -5.24 -5.00
N ARG A 16 13.08 -4.02 -5.52
CA ARG A 16 12.61 -3.68 -6.86
C ARG A 16 13.31 -4.54 -7.90
N GLU A 17 14.64 -4.62 -7.85
CA GLU A 17 15.42 -5.40 -8.82
C GLU A 17 15.03 -6.88 -8.78
N GLU A 18 14.95 -7.48 -7.59
CA GLU A 18 14.55 -8.88 -7.41
C GLU A 18 13.15 -9.15 -7.98
N TRP A 19 12.19 -8.27 -7.68
CA TRP A 19 10.81 -8.40 -8.18
C TRP A 19 10.74 -8.36 -9.71
N ILE A 20 11.51 -7.46 -10.34
CA ILE A 20 11.58 -7.33 -11.81
C ILE A 20 12.28 -8.56 -12.41
N ARG A 21 13.44 -8.96 -11.86
CA ARG A 21 14.24 -10.11 -12.34
C ARG A 21 13.45 -11.42 -12.35
N GLU A 22 12.60 -11.65 -11.36
CA GLU A 22 11.72 -12.82 -11.31
C GLU A 22 10.68 -12.88 -12.43
N ARG A 23 10.34 -11.74 -13.03
CA ARG A 23 9.23 -11.58 -13.99
C ARG A 23 9.70 -11.30 -15.41
N LEU A 24 10.98 -10.97 -15.60
CA LEU A 24 11.57 -10.84 -16.91
C LEU A 24 11.55 -12.16 -17.68
N SER A 25 11.28 -12.06 -18.98
CA SER A 25 11.37 -13.16 -19.93
C SER A 25 12.80 -13.70 -20.09
N SER A 26 13.80 -12.83 -19.94
CA SER A 26 15.22 -13.17 -19.98
C SER A 26 15.96 -12.53 -18.81
N PRO A 27 16.70 -13.31 -17.99
CA PRO A 27 17.37 -12.82 -16.79
C PRO A 27 18.43 -11.75 -17.06
N ASP A 28 19.00 -11.74 -18.26
CA ASP A 28 20.12 -10.88 -18.65
C ASP A 28 19.68 -9.59 -19.36
N LEU A 29 18.38 -9.28 -19.39
CA LEU A 29 17.91 -8.02 -19.95
C LEU A 29 18.42 -6.84 -19.10
N GLU A 30 18.88 -5.82 -19.82
CA GLU A 30 19.38 -4.58 -19.22
C GLU A 30 18.23 -3.69 -18.76
N GLU A 31 18.53 -2.77 -17.83
CA GLU A 31 17.54 -1.87 -17.23
C GLU A 31 16.91 -0.89 -18.24
N ASP A 32 17.60 -0.64 -19.36
CA ASP A 32 17.12 0.20 -20.46
C ASP A 32 16.19 -0.53 -21.43
N SER A 33 15.99 -1.85 -21.25
CA SER A 33 15.09 -2.63 -22.06
C SER A 33 13.64 -2.22 -21.83
N GLU A 34 12.84 -2.28 -22.89
CA GLU A 34 11.40 -1.94 -22.84
C GLU A 34 10.66 -2.80 -21.80
N GLU A 35 11.00 -4.09 -21.71
CA GLU A 35 10.38 -5.01 -20.76
C GLU A 35 10.72 -4.64 -19.31
N TRP A 36 11.97 -4.27 -19.02
CA TRP A 36 12.36 -3.80 -17.70
C TRP A 36 11.60 -2.54 -17.31
N GLN A 37 11.55 -1.56 -18.21
CA GLN A 37 10.87 -0.29 -17.97
C GLN A 37 9.36 -0.47 -17.76
N LEU A 38 8.74 -1.43 -18.45
CA LEU A 38 7.33 -1.79 -18.22
C LEU A 38 7.13 -2.44 -16.84
N LEU A 39 7.98 -3.39 -16.46
CA LEU A 39 7.89 -4.04 -15.14
C LEU A 39 8.20 -3.07 -14.00
N GLU A 40 9.09 -2.11 -14.21
CA GLU A 40 9.35 -1.03 -13.25
C GLU A 40 8.10 -0.18 -13.01
N LYS A 41 7.40 0.19 -14.08
CA LYS A 41 6.12 0.89 -13.99
C LYS A 41 5.05 0.07 -13.26
N ASP A 42 4.96 -1.23 -13.54
CA ASP A 42 4.02 -2.13 -12.87
C ASP A 42 4.37 -2.29 -11.37
N TYR A 43 5.66 -2.31 -11.03
CA TYR A 43 6.12 -2.35 -9.65
C TYR A 43 5.72 -1.08 -8.89
N ASP A 44 5.92 0.09 -9.50
CA ASP A 44 5.54 1.38 -8.91
C ASP A 44 4.03 1.45 -8.66
N GLU A 45 3.21 1.05 -9.65
CA GLU A 45 1.75 0.98 -9.51
C GLU A 45 1.33 0.00 -8.40
N TYR A 46 2.05 -1.12 -8.25
CA TYR A 46 1.79 -2.07 -7.18
C TYR A 46 2.15 -1.51 -5.80
N GLN A 47 3.27 -0.78 -5.67
CA GLN A 47 3.65 -0.11 -4.41
C GLN A 47 2.62 0.95 -4.02
N ASP A 48 2.15 1.75 -4.97
CA ASP A 48 1.10 2.75 -4.73
C ASP A 48 -0.17 2.08 -4.22
N PHE A 49 -0.61 0.99 -4.85
CA PHE A 49 -1.77 0.23 -4.40
C PHE A 49 -1.62 -0.31 -2.97
N LEU A 50 -0.47 -0.88 -2.63
CA LEU A 50 -0.20 -1.37 -1.28
C LEU A 50 -0.22 -0.23 -0.24
N SER A 51 0.33 0.94 -0.60
CA SER A 51 0.32 2.13 0.24
C SER A 51 -1.09 2.61 0.52
N ASP A 52 -1.94 2.68 -0.51
CA ASP A 52 -3.34 3.11 -0.39
C ASP A 52 -4.13 2.15 0.51
N MET A 53 -3.98 0.83 0.33
CA MET A 53 -4.61 -0.16 1.20
C MET A 53 -4.15 -0.03 2.65
N ALA A 54 -2.84 0.11 2.89
CA ALA A 54 -2.31 0.26 4.24
C ALA A 54 -2.84 1.53 4.92
N MET A 55 -3.02 2.61 4.16
CA MET A 55 -3.61 3.85 4.65
C MET A 55 -5.08 3.67 5.00
N GLU A 56 -5.89 3.02 4.15
CA GLU A 56 -7.30 2.74 4.41
C GLU A 56 -7.48 1.87 5.67
N GLU A 57 -6.67 0.82 5.83
CA GLU A 57 -6.69 -0.04 7.02
C GLU A 57 -6.36 0.75 8.28
N TYR A 58 -5.31 1.58 8.23
CA TYR A 58 -4.92 2.42 9.36
C TYR A 58 -6.02 3.40 9.76
N GLU A 59 -6.65 4.07 8.79
CA GLU A 59 -7.75 5.00 9.04
C GLU A 59 -8.97 4.29 9.63
N THR A 60 -9.29 3.11 9.11
CA THR A 60 -10.38 2.26 9.61
C THR A 60 -10.12 1.85 11.06
N GLU A 61 -8.93 1.35 11.38
CA GLU A 61 -8.58 1.00 12.76
C GLU A 61 -8.65 2.21 13.69
N LYS A 62 -8.15 3.37 13.23
CA LYS A 62 -8.17 4.61 14.01
C LYS A 62 -9.61 5.04 14.29
N TRP A 63 -10.49 4.96 13.29
CA TRP A 63 -11.91 5.25 13.44
C TRP A 63 -12.58 4.29 14.44
N LEU A 64 -12.33 2.98 14.32
CA LEU A 64 -12.86 1.97 15.25
C LEU A 64 -12.38 2.18 16.69
N LYS A 65 -11.12 2.59 16.88
CA LYS A 65 -10.59 2.95 18.21
C LYS A 65 -11.27 4.18 18.82
N GLN A 66 -11.67 5.15 17.98
CA GLN A 66 -12.40 6.36 18.42
C GLN A 66 -13.90 6.12 18.63
N HIS A 67 -14.47 5.10 17.98
CA HIS A 67 -15.88 4.74 18.05
C HIS A 67 -16.05 3.29 18.54
N PRO A 68 -15.95 3.03 19.87
CA PRO A 68 -16.16 1.70 20.42
C PRO A 68 -17.50 1.12 19.97
N HIS A 69 -17.59 -0.20 19.79
CA HIS A 69 -18.79 -0.88 19.28
C HIS A 69 -20.11 -0.43 19.97
N THR A 70 -20.08 -0.12 21.27
CA THR A 70 -21.24 0.39 22.01
C THR A 70 -21.76 1.74 21.52
N GLU A 71 -20.91 2.62 20.98
CA GLU A 71 -21.31 3.90 20.38
C GLU A 71 -21.79 3.73 18.93
N ILE A 72 -21.22 2.80 18.16
CA ILE A 72 -21.70 2.48 16.81
C ILE A 72 -23.15 2.00 16.84
N TYR A 73 -23.51 1.09 17.76
CA TYR A 73 -24.90 0.64 17.91
C TYR A 73 -25.83 1.77 18.36
N LYS A 74 -25.39 2.67 19.25
CA LYS A 74 -26.19 3.83 19.66
C LYS A 74 -26.45 4.80 18.51
N ILE A 75 -25.44 5.07 17.68
CA ILE A 75 -25.57 5.91 16.47
C ILE A 75 -26.55 5.25 15.49
N ALA A 76 -26.40 3.94 15.24
CA ALA A 76 -27.29 3.20 14.34
C ALA A 76 -28.74 3.19 14.84
N ILE A 77 -28.98 2.98 16.15
CA ILE A 77 -30.31 3.02 16.76
C ILE A 77 -30.91 4.43 16.63
N ASN A 78 -30.16 5.49 16.94
CA ASN A 78 -30.63 6.86 16.79
C ASN A 78 -31.01 7.21 15.34
N LEU A 79 -30.20 6.79 14.36
CA LEU A 79 -30.51 6.99 12.95
C LEU A 79 -31.78 6.26 12.52
N LEU A 80 -31.98 5.03 12.99
CA LEU A 80 -33.20 4.25 12.72
C LEU A 80 -34.43 4.87 13.36
N GLU A 81 -34.30 5.47 14.54
CA GLU A 81 -35.39 6.21 15.20
C GLU A 81 -35.74 7.49 14.43
N GLN A 82 -34.77 8.24 13.92
CA GLN A 82 -35.01 9.43 13.10
C GLN A 82 -35.67 9.13 11.75
N ILE A 83 -35.43 7.97 11.15
CA ILE A 83 -36.08 7.55 9.89
C ILE A 83 -37.54 7.11 10.12
N LYS A 84 -37.91 6.79 11.37
CA LYS A 84 -39.24 6.34 11.75
C LYS A 84 -40.23 7.47 12.04
N GLU A 85 -39.74 8.69 12.27
CA GLU A 85 -40.53 9.93 12.34
C GLU A 85 -40.82 10.50 10.95
#